data_AF-A0A7V9FU47-F1
#
_entry.id   AF-A0A7V9FU47-F1
#
_cell.length_a   1.000
_cell.length_b   1.000
_cell.length_c   1.000
_cell.angle_alpha   90.00
_cell.angle_beta   90.00
_cell.angle_gamma   90.00
#
_symmetry.space_group_name_H-M   'P 1'
#
loop_
_entity.id
_entity.type
_entity.pdbx_description
1 polymer ?
#
loop_
_entity_poly.entity_id
_entity_poly.type
_entity_poly.pdbx_seq_one_letter_code
_entity_poly.pdbx_strand_id
1 'polypeptide(L)'
;MTRAGVPARPGTLLTIGPLLALAVFCWAVVVQRMGGEDGGPGADPGPLGLFTGVWTLMMAAMMLPSVWPTVLVYQRLQAARRERGKNAVWMGPALLLVGYLAAWTVVGFIGFAILKAGRALEIDALSWSRGGPLLAGGVIIGAAAYQLTPLKDVCLRHCRGPFSFLFEHWRPGALGAVRMGARHGIWCIGCCWALMTALFALGVMSIAWMALIALFIAAEKLLPWRRAAATFVSLALLVLGLAVALVPERVPGLMTADAPMHKMSMPPHSLVVCSTHIFASSSRPPADRKMQVASSRNSVVGAASFKLFGAVAVRLYSSSARPV
;
A
#
# COMPACT_ATOMS: atom_id res chain seq x y z
N MET A 1 -40.01 -10.85 4.58
CA MET A 1 -38.89 -11.81 4.56
C MET A 1 -37.64 -11.13 5.12
N THR A 2 -37.46 -11.29 6.43
CA THR A 2 -36.39 -10.69 7.23
C THR A 2 -35.06 -11.40 6.95
N ARG A 3 -34.03 -10.63 6.56
CA ARG A 3 -32.65 -11.10 6.42
C ARG A 3 -32.12 -11.53 7.79
N ALA A 4 -32.12 -12.82 8.07
CA ALA A 4 -31.28 -13.37 9.12
C ALA A 4 -29.82 -13.21 8.68
N GLY A 5 -29.12 -12.21 9.25
CA GLY A 5 -27.69 -12.06 9.08
C GLY A 5 -27.00 -13.28 9.69
N VAL A 6 -26.27 -14.05 8.87
CA VAL A 6 -25.43 -15.14 9.37
C VAL A 6 -24.40 -14.52 10.31
N PRO A 7 -24.42 -14.80 11.63
CA PRO A 7 -23.44 -14.25 12.55
C PRO A 7 -22.06 -14.76 12.15
N ALA A 8 -21.09 -13.86 12.05
CA ALA A 8 -19.70 -14.24 11.83
C ALA A 8 -19.29 -15.18 12.98
N ARG A 9 -18.92 -16.43 12.66
CA ARG A 9 -18.48 -17.40 13.67
C ARG A 9 -17.32 -16.77 14.47
N PRO A 10 -17.32 -16.82 15.81
CA PRO A 10 -16.32 -16.14 16.65
C PRO A 10 -14.87 -16.51 16.29
N GLY A 11 -14.62 -17.74 15.84
CA GLY A 11 -13.30 -18.17 15.34
C GLY A 11 -12.81 -17.47 14.07
N THR A 12 -13.69 -16.84 13.28
CA THR A 12 -13.30 -16.08 12.08
C THR A 12 -12.85 -14.65 12.43
N LEU A 13 -13.46 -14.03 13.44
CA LEU A 13 -13.05 -12.72 13.96
C LEU A 13 -11.66 -12.78 14.62
N LEU A 14 -11.38 -13.87 15.35
CA LEU A 14 -10.08 -14.14 15.98
C LEU A 14 -8.91 -14.21 14.99
N THR A 15 -9.16 -14.58 13.74
CA THR A 15 -8.13 -14.67 12.70
C THR A 15 -7.96 -13.38 11.90
N ILE A 16 -9.08 -12.72 11.56
CA ILE A 16 -9.07 -11.51 10.73
C ILE A 16 -8.50 -10.33 11.51
N GLY A 17 -8.83 -10.24 12.81
CA GLY A 17 -8.40 -9.16 13.69
C GLY A 17 -6.88 -8.92 13.66
N PRO A 18 -6.04 -9.93 13.95
CA PRO A 18 -4.58 -9.77 13.96
C PRO A 18 -4.00 -9.37 12.60
N LEU A 19 -4.52 -9.92 11.49
CA LEU A 19 -4.03 -9.61 10.14
C LEU A 19 -4.36 -8.18 9.73
N LEU A 20 -5.58 -7.71 10.02
CA LEU A 20 -5.97 -6.32 9.78
C LEU A 20 -5.24 -5.36 10.72
N ALA A 21 -5.09 -5.72 12.00
CA ALA A 21 -4.32 -4.92 12.96
C ALA A 21 -2.87 -4.74 12.51
N LEU A 22 -2.23 -5.83 12.02
CA LEU A 22 -0.89 -5.76 11.45
C LEU A 22 -0.85 -4.88 10.20
N ALA A 23 -1.81 -5.00 9.29
CA ALA A 23 -1.88 -4.16 8.10
C ALA A 23 -2.04 -2.67 8.46
N VAL A 24 -2.91 -2.34 9.42
CA VAL A 24 -3.12 -0.98 9.94
C VAL A 24 -1.85 -0.47 10.60
N PHE A 25 -1.18 -1.29 11.41
CA PHE A 25 0.09 -0.95 12.02
C PHE A 25 1.15 -0.64 10.96
N CYS A 26 1.29 -1.49 9.93
CA CYS A 26 2.21 -1.24 8.82
C CYS A 26 1.88 0.07 8.10
N TRP A 27 0.61 0.36 7.83
CA TRP A 27 0.19 1.66 7.28
C TRP A 27 0.58 2.84 8.16
N ALA A 28 0.34 2.76 9.47
CA ALA A 28 0.69 3.81 10.40
C ALA A 28 2.20 4.09 10.40
N VAL A 29 3.01 3.03 10.43
CA VAL A 29 4.48 3.17 10.36
C VAL A 29 4.91 3.74 9.01
N VAL A 30 4.32 3.31 7.89
CA VAL A 30 4.62 3.86 6.56
C VAL A 30 4.29 5.36 6.49
N VAL A 31 3.13 5.78 7.00
CA VAL A 31 2.74 7.20 7.04
C VAL A 31 3.68 8.01 7.93
N GLN A 32 4.11 7.48 9.07
CA GLN A 32 5.08 8.17 9.93
C GLN A 32 6.46 8.30 9.25
N ARG A 33 6.89 7.27 8.50
CA ARG A 33 8.20 7.25 7.83
C ARG A 33 8.25 8.11 6.57
N MET A 34 7.13 8.21 5.84
CA MET A 34 7.05 8.98 4.59
C MET A 34 6.39 10.36 4.77
N GLY A 35 5.81 10.63 5.94
CA GLY A 35 5.18 11.92 6.27
C GLY A 35 6.13 12.95 6.88
N GLY A 36 7.38 12.58 7.16
CA GLY A 36 8.49 13.50 7.37
C GLY A 36 9.10 13.87 6.03
N GLU A 37 9.44 15.14 5.84
CA GLU A 37 9.84 15.77 4.58
C GLU A 37 10.98 15.02 3.81
N ASP A 38 10.97 15.23 2.49
CA ASP A 38 12.05 15.01 1.51
C ASP A 38 12.33 13.58 1.00
N GLY A 39 11.59 13.24 -0.05
CA GLY A 39 12.22 12.57 -1.17
C GLY A 39 11.43 12.80 -2.45
N GLY A 40 11.83 13.84 -3.17
CA GLY A 40 11.39 14.04 -4.54
C GLY A 40 11.86 12.90 -5.45
N PRO A 41 11.31 12.76 -6.67
CA PRO A 41 11.91 11.92 -7.70
C PRO A 41 13.38 12.31 -7.87
N GLY A 42 14.28 11.35 -7.71
CA GLY A 42 15.72 11.61 -7.69
C GLY A 42 16.37 11.56 -6.30
N ALA A 43 15.61 11.51 -5.20
CA ALA A 43 16.15 11.25 -3.86
C ALA A 43 16.78 9.85 -3.75
N ASP A 44 18.04 9.79 -3.32
CA ASP A 44 18.79 8.53 -3.18
C ASP A 44 17.95 7.50 -2.39
N PRO A 45 17.67 6.29 -2.94
CA PRO A 45 16.99 5.24 -2.19
C PRO A 45 17.74 4.84 -0.92
N GLY A 46 18.98 5.30 -0.77
CA GLY A 46 19.79 5.12 0.42
C GLY A 46 20.36 3.72 0.50
N PRO A 47 20.74 3.26 1.70
CA PRO A 47 21.23 1.91 1.90
C PRO A 47 20.18 0.85 1.52
N LEU A 48 20.63 -0.21 0.84
CA LEU A 48 19.78 -1.32 0.38
C LEU A 48 18.88 -1.87 1.48
N GLY A 49 19.40 -2.02 2.70
CA GLY A 49 18.66 -2.54 3.85
C GLY A 49 17.49 -1.65 4.27
N LEU A 50 17.68 -0.33 4.27
CA LEU A 50 16.62 0.63 4.61
C LEU A 50 15.55 0.66 3.53
N PHE A 51 15.95 0.74 2.25
CA PHE A 51 15.02 0.68 1.12
C PHE A 51 14.18 -0.59 1.16
N THR A 52 14.83 -1.75 1.29
CA THR A 52 14.16 -3.06 1.26
C THR A 52 13.27 -3.25 2.47
N GLY A 53 13.65 -2.71 3.64
CA GLY A 53 12.83 -2.69 4.85
C GLY A 53 11.55 -1.87 4.68
N VAL A 54 11.67 -0.62 4.20
CA VAL A 54 10.53 0.26 3.92
C VAL A 54 9.64 -0.33 2.83
N TRP A 55 10.23 -0.84 1.75
CA TRP A 55 9.53 -1.54 0.68
C TRP A 55 8.70 -2.71 1.21
N THR A 56 9.32 -3.59 2.01
CA THR A 56 8.63 -4.76 2.58
C THR A 56 7.49 -4.33 3.50
N LEU A 57 7.68 -3.26 4.28
CA LEU A 57 6.65 -2.68 5.13
C LEU A 57 5.47 -2.12 4.30
N MET A 58 5.75 -1.43 3.19
CA MET A 58 4.72 -0.94 2.25
C MET A 58 3.95 -2.10 1.63
N MET A 59 4.66 -3.16 1.19
CA MET A 59 4.01 -4.36 0.66
C MET A 59 3.15 -5.05 1.72
N ALA A 60 3.60 -5.10 2.97
CA ALA A 60 2.79 -5.61 4.07
C ALA A 60 1.51 -4.76 4.25
N ALA A 61 1.65 -3.43 4.30
CA ALA A 61 0.53 -2.51 4.46
C ALA A 61 -0.55 -2.68 3.36
N MET A 62 -0.13 -2.75 2.11
CA MET A 62 -1.05 -2.79 0.97
C MET A 62 -1.57 -4.21 0.68
N MET A 63 -0.73 -5.23 0.84
CA MET A 63 -1.01 -6.56 0.31
C MET A 63 -1.54 -7.55 1.35
N LEU A 64 -1.21 -7.40 2.64
CA LEU A 64 -1.74 -8.30 3.69
C LEU A 64 -3.28 -8.40 3.66
N PRO A 65 -4.04 -7.28 3.51
CA PRO A 65 -5.48 -7.37 3.41
C PRO A 65 -5.98 -8.24 2.25
N SER A 66 -5.18 -8.43 1.20
CA SER A 66 -5.58 -9.24 0.04
C SER A 66 -5.36 -10.75 0.22
N VAL A 67 -4.49 -11.14 1.15
CA VAL A 67 -4.14 -12.55 1.43
C VAL A 67 -5.09 -13.17 2.49
N TRP A 68 -5.97 -12.34 3.07
CA TRP A 68 -6.90 -12.75 4.13
C TRP A 68 -7.72 -14.03 3.84
N PRO A 69 -8.26 -14.29 2.62
CA PRO A 69 -9.09 -15.47 2.38
C PRO A 69 -8.22 -16.74 2.41
N THR A 70 -7.02 -16.66 1.83
CA THR A 70 -6.04 -17.75 1.81
C THR A 70 -5.59 -18.10 3.23
N VAL A 71 -5.29 -17.09 4.06
CA VAL A 71 -4.91 -17.30 5.47
C VAL A 71 -6.04 -17.99 6.25
N LEU A 72 -7.29 -17.57 6.04
CA LEU A 72 -8.45 -18.18 6.72
C LEU A 72 -8.67 -19.63 6.33
N VAL A 73 -8.64 -19.94 5.03
CA VAL A 73 -8.81 -21.33 4.56
C VAL A 73 -7.65 -22.19 5.04
N TYR A 74 -6.42 -21.66 5.00
CA TYR A 74 -5.24 -22.35 5.50
C TYR A 74 -5.34 -22.67 7.00
N GLN A 75 -5.80 -21.71 7.81
CA GLN A 75 -6.02 -21.91 9.25
C GLN A 75 -7.06 -22.99 9.53
N ARG A 76 -8.19 -22.98 8.81
CA ARG A 76 -9.23 -24.01 8.95
C ARG A 76 -8.73 -25.39 8.56
N LEU A 77 -7.95 -25.49 7.48
CA LEU A 77 -7.31 -26.75 7.09
C LEU A 77 -6.32 -27.24 8.15
N GLN A 78 -5.53 -26.35 8.75
CA GLN A 78 -4.62 -26.73 9.83
C GLN A 78 -5.35 -27.16 11.10
N ALA A 79 -6.43 -26.48 11.48
CA ALA A 79 -7.28 -26.88 12.63
C ALA A 79 -7.87 -28.29 12.42
N ALA A 80 -8.49 -28.53 11.26
CA ALA A 80 -9.02 -29.86 10.92
C ALA A 80 -7.95 -30.95 10.86
N ARG A 81 -6.69 -30.60 10.53
CA ARG A 81 -5.56 -31.55 10.58
C ARG A 81 -5.13 -31.86 12.00
N ARG A 82 -5.14 -30.88 12.92
CA ARG A 82 -4.85 -31.10 14.35
C ARG A 82 -5.87 -32.06 14.97
N GLU A 83 -7.15 -31.84 14.69
CA GLU A 83 -8.23 -32.70 15.18
C GLU A 83 -8.08 -34.16 14.71
N ARG A 84 -7.50 -34.37 13.53
CA ARG A 84 -7.23 -35.71 12.97
C ARG A 84 -5.85 -36.27 13.35
N GLY A 85 -5.16 -35.68 14.33
CA GLY A 85 -3.84 -36.12 14.79
C GLY A 85 -2.73 -36.01 13.72
N LYS A 86 -2.93 -35.21 12.67
CA LYS A 86 -1.93 -35.00 11.61
C LYS A 86 -0.97 -33.88 12.01
N ASN A 87 0.28 -33.96 11.55
CA ASN A 87 1.28 -32.89 11.71
C ASN A 87 0.74 -31.55 11.20
N ALA A 88 0.38 -30.68 12.14
CA ALA A 88 -0.15 -29.36 11.89
C ALA A 88 0.67 -28.34 12.68
N VAL A 89 1.13 -27.31 11.98
CA VAL A 89 2.08 -26.34 12.54
C VAL A 89 1.31 -25.27 13.28
N TRP A 90 1.68 -24.99 14.55
CA TRP A 90 1.03 -23.96 15.35
C TRP A 90 1.09 -22.57 14.67
N MET A 91 2.29 -22.18 14.24
CA MET A 91 2.60 -20.92 13.53
C MET A 91 2.41 -20.99 12.00
N GLY A 92 1.73 -22.00 11.48
CA GLY A 92 1.60 -22.19 10.03
C GLY A 92 1.16 -20.93 9.25
N PRO A 93 0.15 -20.16 9.71
CA PRO A 93 -0.31 -18.96 9.01
C PRO A 93 0.74 -17.85 8.99
N ALA A 94 1.47 -17.66 10.08
CA ALA A 94 2.55 -16.68 10.15
C ALA A 94 3.69 -17.06 9.18
N LEU A 95 4.06 -18.35 9.14
CA LEU A 95 5.06 -18.85 8.19
C LEU A 95 4.63 -18.69 6.72
N LEU A 96 3.34 -18.87 6.44
CA LEU A 96 2.77 -18.57 5.13
C LEU A 96 2.93 -17.07 4.78
N LEU A 97 2.64 -16.16 5.72
CA LEU A 97 2.85 -14.73 5.52
C LEU A 97 4.34 -14.37 5.36
N VAL A 98 5.24 -15.03 6.09
CA VAL A 98 6.69 -14.86 5.94
C VAL A 98 7.13 -15.23 4.52
N GLY A 99 6.72 -16.39 4.00
CA GLY A 99 7.04 -16.77 2.62
C GLY A 99 6.45 -15.81 1.59
N TYR A 100 5.23 -15.33 1.84
CA TYR A 100 4.57 -14.34 0.99
C TYR A 100 5.33 -13.01 0.94
N LEU A 101 5.74 -12.48 2.10
CA LEU A 101 6.51 -11.23 2.18
C LEU A 101 7.93 -11.42 1.65
N ALA A 102 8.57 -12.58 1.83
CA ALA A 102 9.88 -12.87 1.27
C ALA A 102 9.89 -12.76 -0.27
N ALA A 103 8.83 -13.23 -0.95
CA ALA A 103 8.70 -13.04 -2.39
C ALA A 103 8.63 -11.54 -2.78
N TRP A 104 7.93 -10.72 -2.00
CA TRP A 104 7.88 -9.28 -2.19
C TRP A 104 9.20 -8.57 -1.88
N THR A 105 9.94 -9.05 -0.89
CA THR A 105 11.28 -8.56 -0.56
C THR A 105 12.24 -8.77 -1.74
N VAL A 106 12.16 -9.91 -2.44
CA VAL A 106 12.93 -10.15 -3.68
C VAL A 106 12.60 -9.11 -4.75
N VAL A 107 11.34 -8.74 -4.93
CA VAL A 107 10.94 -7.66 -5.84
C VAL A 107 11.54 -6.32 -5.41
N GLY A 108 11.64 -6.07 -4.10
CA GLY A 108 12.30 -4.88 -3.55
C GLY A 108 13.78 -4.82 -3.94
N PHE A 109 14.52 -5.92 -3.83
CA PHE A 109 15.90 -5.99 -4.30
C PHE A 109 16.03 -5.67 -5.79
N ILE A 110 15.14 -6.22 -6.62
CA ILE A 110 15.12 -5.96 -8.07
C ILE A 110 14.82 -4.46 -8.33
N GLY A 111 13.81 -3.90 -7.66
CA GLY A 111 13.46 -2.49 -7.78
C GLY A 111 14.62 -1.56 -7.36
N PHE A 112 15.30 -1.88 -6.26
CA PHE A 112 16.49 -1.13 -5.83
C PHE A 112 17.61 -1.17 -6.87
N ALA A 113 17.90 -2.35 -7.42
CA ALA A 113 18.92 -2.51 -8.45
C ALA A 113 18.60 -1.69 -9.70
N ILE A 114 17.33 -1.71 -10.15
CA ILE A 114 16.86 -0.90 -11.28
C ILE A 114 17.02 0.59 -10.99
N LEU A 115 16.64 1.06 -9.79
CA LEU A 115 16.75 2.46 -9.41
C LEU A 115 18.21 2.95 -9.31
N LYS A 116 19.11 2.10 -8.79
CA LYS A 116 20.56 2.40 -8.74
C LYS A 116 21.18 2.41 -10.14
N ALA A 117 20.85 1.42 -10.98
CA ALA A 117 21.34 1.33 -12.35
C ALA A 117 20.86 2.50 -13.21
N GLY A 118 19.58 2.84 -13.13
CA GLY A 118 19.01 3.98 -13.86
C GLY A 118 19.66 5.31 -13.48
N ARG A 119 20.07 5.49 -12.21
CA ARG A 119 20.84 6.66 -11.77
C ARG A 119 22.27 6.66 -12.28
N ALA A 120 22.96 5.53 -12.20
CA ALA A 120 24.36 5.42 -12.63
C ALA A 120 24.55 5.70 -14.13
N LEU A 121 23.49 5.54 -14.93
CA LEU A 121 23.52 5.82 -16.37
C LEU A 121 23.29 7.29 -16.72
N GLU A 122 23.03 8.18 -15.74
CA GLU A 122 22.85 9.65 -15.90
C GLU A 122 22.10 10.05 -17.18
N ILE A 123 21.01 9.33 -17.48
CA ILE A 123 20.30 9.53 -18.74
C ILE A 123 19.51 10.84 -18.64
N ASP A 124 20.10 11.95 -19.10
CA ASP A 124 19.50 13.29 -19.12
C ASP A 124 18.11 13.32 -19.79
N ALA A 125 17.84 12.39 -20.72
CA ALA A 125 16.53 12.24 -21.35
C ALA A 125 15.42 11.77 -20.37
N LEU A 126 15.78 11.10 -19.27
CA LEU A 126 14.87 10.69 -18.19
C LEU A 126 14.61 11.80 -17.17
N SER A 127 15.26 12.96 -17.31
CA SER A 127 15.02 14.10 -16.43
C SER A 127 13.55 14.53 -16.49
N TRP A 128 13.01 14.94 -15.34
CA TRP A 128 11.62 15.38 -15.23
C TRP A 128 11.31 16.58 -16.13
N SER A 129 12.32 17.43 -16.38
CA SER A 129 12.23 18.60 -17.26
C SER A 129 12.21 18.29 -18.76
N ARG A 130 12.39 17.02 -19.17
CA ARG A 130 12.31 16.58 -20.57
C ARG A 130 11.36 15.41 -20.76
N GLY A 131 11.88 14.19 -20.78
CA GLY A 131 11.12 12.99 -21.12
C GLY A 131 10.40 12.32 -19.95
N GLY A 132 10.68 12.75 -18.71
CA GLY A 132 10.14 12.12 -17.49
C GLY A 132 8.63 11.93 -17.48
N PRO A 133 7.80 12.97 -17.72
CA PRO A 133 6.35 12.83 -17.75
C PRO A 133 5.83 11.91 -18.85
N LEU A 134 6.44 11.94 -20.05
CA LEU A 134 6.07 11.05 -21.16
C LEU A 134 6.39 9.59 -20.83
N LEU A 135 7.54 9.33 -20.23
CA LEU A 135 7.93 7.99 -19.78
C LEU A 135 7.05 7.49 -18.64
N ALA A 136 6.78 8.32 -17.64
CA ALA A 136 5.88 7.98 -16.55
C ALA A 136 4.46 7.67 -17.07
N GLY A 137 3.93 8.53 -17.95
CA GLY A 137 2.66 8.30 -18.63
C GLY A 137 2.66 7.02 -19.46
N GLY A 138 3.73 6.77 -20.22
CA GLY A 138 3.91 5.54 -21.01
C GLY A 138 3.93 4.28 -20.15
N VAL A 139 4.63 4.30 -19.00
CA VAL A 139 4.63 3.17 -18.04
C VAL A 139 3.24 2.95 -17.46
N ILE A 140 2.51 4.01 -17.12
CA ILE A 140 1.14 3.92 -16.59
C ILE A 140 0.16 3.38 -17.66
N ILE A 141 0.30 3.82 -18.92
CA ILE A 141 -0.50 3.31 -20.04
C ILE A 141 -0.16 1.84 -20.32
N GLY A 142 1.12 1.46 -20.26
CA GLY A 142 1.55 0.06 -20.34
C GLY A 142 0.94 -0.78 -19.22
N ALA A 143 0.85 -0.23 -18.01
CA ALA A 143 0.17 -0.87 -16.90
C ALA A 143 -1.34 -1.03 -17.16
N ALA A 144 -2.00 -0.02 -17.76
CA ALA A 144 -3.38 -0.11 -18.20
C ALA A 144 -3.59 -1.26 -19.18
N ALA A 145 -2.74 -1.37 -20.21
CA ALA A 145 -2.77 -2.47 -21.17
C ALA A 145 -2.59 -3.83 -20.47
N TYR A 146 -1.66 -3.92 -19.51
CA TYR A 146 -1.44 -5.13 -18.72
C TYR A 146 -2.71 -5.60 -17.97
N GLN A 147 -3.57 -4.67 -17.53
CA GLN A 147 -4.80 -5.00 -16.81
C GLN A 147 -5.78 -5.87 -17.62
N LEU A 148 -5.72 -5.79 -18.95
CA LEU A 148 -6.59 -6.53 -19.85
C LEU A 148 -5.93 -7.81 -20.41
N THR A 149 -4.70 -8.13 -19.97
CA THR A 149 -3.98 -9.29 -20.50
C THR A 149 -4.51 -10.63 -19.97
N PRO A 150 -4.47 -11.70 -20.78
CA PRO A 150 -4.79 -13.06 -20.33
C PRO A 150 -3.87 -13.52 -19.19
N LEU A 151 -2.60 -13.09 -19.23
CA LEU A 151 -1.60 -13.43 -18.22
C LEU A 151 -2.02 -12.93 -16.84
N LYS A 152 -2.41 -11.66 -16.73
CA LYS A 152 -2.95 -11.12 -15.47
C LYS A 152 -4.15 -11.93 -15.00
N ASP A 153 -5.06 -12.26 -15.90
CA ASP A 153 -6.30 -12.95 -15.59
C ASP A 153 -6.02 -14.37 -15.02
N VAL A 154 -4.99 -15.07 -15.51
CA VAL A 154 -4.50 -16.34 -14.95
C VAL A 154 -3.96 -16.15 -13.54
N CYS A 155 -3.08 -15.16 -13.34
CA CYS A 155 -2.49 -14.87 -12.03
C CYS A 155 -3.57 -14.49 -10.99
N LEU A 156 -4.55 -13.67 -11.40
CA LEU A 156 -5.62 -13.20 -10.54
C LEU A 156 -6.57 -14.34 -10.12
N ARG A 157 -6.82 -15.33 -10.99
CA ARG A 157 -7.59 -16.53 -10.61
C ARG A 157 -6.93 -17.31 -9.47
N HIS A 158 -5.61 -17.50 -9.52
CA HIS A 158 -4.86 -18.15 -8.43
C HIS A 158 -4.83 -17.31 -7.15
N CYS A 159 -4.77 -15.98 -7.28
CA CYS A 159 -4.84 -15.08 -6.12
C CYS A 159 -6.21 -15.11 -5.43
N ARG A 160 -7.30 -15.29 -6.20
CA ARG A 160 -8.69 -15.24 -5.70
C ARG A 160 -9.26 -16.59 -5.30
N GLY A 161 -8.66 -17.69 -5.75
CA GLY A 161 -9.10 -19.06 -5.46
C GLY A 161 -8.29 -19.70 -4.32
N PRO A 162 -8.56 -19.36 -3.04
CA PRO A 162 -7.78 -19.89 -1.92
C PRO A 162 -7.88 -21.41 -1.82
N PHE A 163 -9.04 -21.99 -2.15
CA PHE A 163 -9.23 -23.44 -2.15
C PHE A 163 -8.42 -24.13 -3.24
N SER A 164 -8.58 -23.73 -4.50
CA SER A 164 -7.84 -24.34 -5.62
C SER A 164 -6.33 -24.23 -5.40
N PHE A 165 -5.86 -23.05 -4.96
CA PHE A 165 -4.45 -22.83 -4.65
C PHE A 165 -3.95 -23.78 -3.56
N LEU A 166 -4.64 -23.84 -2.41
CA LEU A 166 -4.20 -24.65 -1.27
C LEU A 166 -4.30 -26.15 -1.52
N PHE A 167 -5.30 -26.62 -2.27
CA PHE A 167 -5.41 -28.04 -2.62
C PHE A 167 -4.28 -28.47 -3.57
N GLU A 168 -4.00 -27.69 -4.59
CA GLU A 168 -2.98 -28.00 -5.60
C GLU A 168 -1.55 -27.88 -5.02
N HIS A 169 -1.32 -26.92 -4.13
CA HIS A 169 0.02 -26.60 -3.65
C HIS A 169 0.28 -27.03 -2.20
N TRP A 170 -0.60 -27.85 -1.59
CA TRP A 170 -0.47 -28.20 -0.19
C TRP A 170 0.89 -28.84 0.12
N ARG A 171 1.61 -28.28 1.10
CA ARG A 171 2.84 -28.85 1.64
C ARG A 171 2.78 -28.89 3.17
N PRO A 172 2.92 -30.07 3.81
CA PRO A 172 2.93 -30.16 5.27
C PRO A 172 4.21 -29.55 5.86
N GLY A 173 4.16 -29.26 7.17
CA GLY A 173 5.31 -28.75 7.92
C GLY A 173 5.60 -27.26 7.76
N ALA A 174 6.56 -26.76 8.54
CA ALA A 174 6.90 -25.34 8.60
C ALA A 174 7.45 -24.82 7.26
N LEU A 175 8.39 -25.55 6.67
CA LEU A 175 8.94 -25.23 5.35
C LEU A 175 7.86 -25.29 4.26
N GLY A 176 6.91 -26.21 4.37
CA GLY A 176 5.75 -26.29 3.47
C GLY A 176 4.92 -25.01 3.51
N ALA A 177 4.65 -24.48 4.72
CA ALA A 177 3.93 -23.22 4.91
C ALA A 177 4.64 -22.03 4.24
N VAL A 178 5.95 -21.89 4.45
CA VAL A 178 6.76 -20.84 3.82
C VAL A 178 6.74 -20.99 2.29
N ARG A 179 6.92 -22.21 1.76
CA ARG A 179 6.91 -22.46 0.31
C ARG A 179 5.54 -22.17 -0.32
N MET A 180 4.44 -22.49 0.36
CA MET A 180 3.10 -22.12 -0.07
C MET A 180 2.93 -20.60 -0.07
N GLY A 181 3.39 -19.92 0.97
CA GLY A 181 3.43 -18.47 1.05
C GLY A 181 4.15 -17.82 -0.14
N ALA A 182 5.38 -18.28 -0.41
CA ALA A 182 6.20 -17.77 -1.51
C ALA A 182 5.55 -18.00 -2.87
N ARG A 183 4.97 -19.18 -3.11
CA ARG A 183 4.21 -19.46 -4.35
C ARG A 183 3.01 -18.54 -4.51
N HIS A 184 2.25 -18.30 -3.43
CA HIS A 184 1.15 -17.34 -3.46
C HIS A 184 1.64 -15.91 -3.73
N GLY A 185 2.79 -15.55 -3.16
CA GLY A 185 3.49 -14.30 -3.42
C GLY A 185 3.83 -14.11 -4.90
N ILE A 186 4.36 -15.14 -5.56
CA ILE A 186 4.69 -15.09 -7.00
C ILE A 186 3.44 -14.83 -7.86
N TRP A 187 2.33 -15.53 -7.59
CA TRP A 187 1.06 -15.27 -8.29
C TRP A 187 0.55 -13.85 -8.04
N CYS A 188 0.70 -13.37 -6.81
CA CYS A 188 0.35 -12.02 -6.43
C CYS A 188 1.18 -10.98 -7.20
N ILE A 189 2.51 -11.15 -7.24
CA ILE A 189 3.41 -10.28 -8.02
C ILE A 189 2.97 -10.30 -9.48
N GLY A 190 2.72 -11.47 -10.06
CA GLY A 190 2.22 -11.61 -11.43
C GLY A 190 0.92 -10.83 -11.70
N CYS A 191 0.00 -10.72 -10.74
CA CYS A 191 -1.25 -9.99 -10.97
C CYS A 191 -1.14 -8.46 -10.78
N CYS A 192 -0.15 -7.96 -10.03
CA CYS A 192 -0.08 -6.55 -9.66
C CYS A 192 1.26 -5.85 -9.91
N TRP A 193 2.26 -6.51 -10.50
CA TRP A 193 3.55 -5.88 -10.81
C TRP A 193 3.38 -4.62 -11.68
N ALA A 194 2.47 -4.64 -12.66
CA ALA A 194 2.18 -3.48 -13.50
C ALA A 194 1.61 -2.28 -12.71
N LEU A 195 0.78 -2.56 -11.69
CA LEU A 195 0.30 -1.52 -10.77
C LEU A 195 1.43 -1.00 -9.88
N MET A 196 2.37 -1.86 -9.49
CA MET A 196 3.57 -1.44 -8.75
C MET A 196 4.49 -0.58 -9.61
N THR A 197 4.70 -0.92 -10.89
CA THR A 197 5.49 -0.08 -11.81
C THR A 197 4.82 1.26 -12.06
N ALA A 198 3.48 1.30 -12.15
CA ALA A 198 2.75 2.57 -12.20
C ALA A 198 2.93 3.39 -10.92
N LEU A 199 2.92 2.76 -9.73
CA LEU A 199 3.22 3.44 -8.47
C LEU A 199 4.65 4.02 -8.45
N PHE A 200 5.63 3.30 -8.98
CA PHE A 200 6.99 3.82 -9.14
C PHE A 200 7.04 5.04 -10.07
N ALA A 201 6.32 4.98 -11.20
CA ALA A 201 6.24 6.08 -12.16
C ALA A 201 5.56 7.34 -11.59
N LEU A 202 4.54 7.16 -10.75
CA LEU A 202 3.84 8.26 -10.05
C LEU A 202 4.63 8.82 -8.86
N GLY A 203 5.68 8.11 -8.43
CA GLY A 203 6.46 8.42 -7.25
C GLY A 203 6.03 7.61 -6.02
N VAL A 204 6.93 6.74 -5.55
CA VAL A 204 6.73 5.83 -4.40
C VAL A 204 6.42 6.59 -3.11
N MET A 205 6.81 7.86 -3.01
CA MET A 205 6.72 8.66 -1.79
C MET A 205 5.37 9.35 -1.59
N SER A 206 4.45 9.24 -2.55
CA SER A 206 3.08 9.73 -2.37
C SER A 206 2.20 8.69 -1.67
N ILE A 207 1.86 8.97 -0.41
CA ILE A 207 0.90 8.17 0.38
C ILE A 207 -0.46 8.09 -0.34
N ALA A 208 -0.87 9.15 -1.06
CA ALA A 208 -2.13 9.17 -1.80
C ALA A 208 -2.13 8.18 -2.97
N TRP A 209 -1.06 8.17 -3.79
CA TRP A 209 -0.93 7.22 -4.90
C TRP A 209 -0.78 5.79 -4.39
N MET A 210 -0.03 5.58 -3.29
CA MET A 210 0.07 4.29 -2.63
C MET A 210 -1.31 3.79 -2.18
N ALA A 211 -2.12 4.63 -1.53
CA ALA A 211 -3.47 4.27 -1.09
C ALA A 211 -4.40 3.95 -2.27
N LEU A 212 -4.32 4.73 -3.36
CA LEU A 212 -5.09 4.50 -4.58
C LEU A 212 -4.76 3.14 -5.22
N ILE A 213 -3.48 2.84 -5.39
CA ILE A 213 -3.03 1.57 -5.96
C ILE A 213 -3.40 0.40 -5.05
N ALA A 214 -3.29 0.54 -3.73
CA ALA A 214 -3.76 -0.46 -2.79
C ALA A 214 -5.26 -0.72 -2.94
N LEU A 215 -6.06 0.34 -3.14
CA LEU A 215 -7.50 0.22 -3.36
C LEU A 215 -7.82 -0.49 -4.67
N PHE A 216 -7.10 -0.21 -5.76
CA PHE A 216 -7.26 -0.93 -7.03
C PHE A 216 -6.95 -2.42 -6.88
N ILE A 217 -5.85 -2.76 -6.21
CA ILE A 217 -5.47 -4.17 -5.98
C ILE A 217 -6.51 -4.88 -5.10
N ALA A 218 -6.94 -4.22 -4.03
CA ALA A 218 -8.00 -4.73 -3.16
C ALA A 218 -9.30 -4.92 -3.95
N ALA A 219 -9.67 -3.97 -4.80
CA ALA A 219 -10.88 -4.06 -5.60
C ALA A 219 -10.84 -5.27 -6.55
N GLU A 220 -9.74 -5.46 -7.27
CA GLU A 220 -9.61 -6.59 -8.21
C GLU A 220 -9.60 -7.96 -7.52
N LYS A 221 -9.00 -8.04 -6.32
CA LYS A 221 -8.89 -9.28 -5.56
C LYS A 221 -10.15 -9.60 -4.74
N LEU A 222 -10.88 -8.59 -4.27
CA LEU A 222 -11.98 -8.77 -3.31
C LEU A 222 -13.38 -8.61 -3.93
N LEU A 223 -13.57 -7.80 -4.98
CA LEU A 223 -14.91 -7.62 -5.58
C LEU A 223 -15.30 -8.83 -6.43
N PRO A 224 -16.56 -9.32 -6.35
CA PRO A 224 -17.02 -10.45 -7.16
C PRO A 224 -17.00 -10.17 -8.67
N TRP A 225 -17.12 -8.91 -9.10
CA TRP A 225 -17.15 -8.49 -10.51
C TRP A 225 -15.74 -8.32 -11.12
N ARG A 226 -15.00 -9.43 -11.30
CA ARG A 226 -13.60 -9.41 -11.78
C ARG A 226 -13.39 -8.57 -13.04
N ARG A 227 -14.17 -8.82 -14.09
CA ARG A 227 -14.03 -8.12 -15.38
C ARG A 227 -14.32 -6.63 -15.27
N ALA A 228 -15.37 -6.26 -14.53
CA ALA A 228 -15.72 -4.86 -14.32
C ALA A 228 -14.65 -4.12 -13.52
N ALA A 229 -14.11 -4.74 -12.46
CA ALA A 229 -13.02 -4.16 -11.68
C ALA A 229 -11.75 -3.97 -12.52
N ALA A 230 -11.33 -4.98 -13.29
CA ALA A 230 -10.16 -4.87 -14.16
C ALA A 230 -10.33 -3.81 -15.25
N THR A 231 -11.53 -3.73 -15.86
CA THR A 231 -11.84 -2.72 -16.88
C THR A 231 -11.83 -1.32 -16.28
N PHE A 232 -12.44 -1.14 -15.11
CA PHE A 232 -12.43 0.14 -14.39
C PHE A 232 -10.99 0.58 -14.06
N VAL A 233 -10.18 -0.30 -13.49
CA VAL A 233 -8.78 0.01 -13.15
C VAL A 233 -7.97 0.31 -14.43
N SER A 234 -8.19 -0.45 -15.51
CA SER A 234 -7.57 -0.19 -16.81
C SER A 234 -7.91 1.21 -17.33
N LEU A 235 -9.19 1.59 -17.33
CA LEU A 235 -9.63 2.91 -17.79
C LEU A 235 -9.09 4.03 -16.90
N ALA A 236 -9.10 3.83 -15.57
CA ALA A 236 -8.56 4.79 -14.62
C ALA A 236 -7.05 5.03 -14.85
N LEU A 237 -6.27 3.95 -15.05
CA LEU A 237 -4.85 4.06 -15.38
C LEU A 237 -4.63 4.70 -16.76
N LEU A 238 -5.44 4.37 -17.76
CA LEU A 238 -5.31 4.98 -19.10
C LEU A 238 -5.51 6.50 -19.04
N VAL A 239 -6.58 6.95 -18.37
CA VAL A 239 -6.86 8.37 -18.17
C VAL A 239 -5.74 9.03 -17.37
N LEU A 240 -5.28 8.39 -16.29
CA LEU A 240 -4.18 8.91 -15.47
C LEU A 240 -2.88 9.02 -16.26
N GLY A 241 -2.52 8.00 -17.04
CA GLY A 241 -1.30 7.99 -17.85
C GLY A 241 -1.33 9.05 -18.96
N LEU A 242 -2.48 9.26 -19.59
CA LEU A 242 -2.68 10.36 -20.53
C LEU A 242 -2.59 11.72 -19.84
N ALA A 243 -3.18 11.88 -18.65
CA ALA A 243 -3.09 13.13 -17.88
C ALA A 243 -1.64 13.45 -17.48
N VAL A 244 -0.88 12.45 -17.03
CA VAL A 244 0.55 12.58 -16.69
C VAL A 244 1.39 12.93 -17.91
N ALA A 245 1.10 12.32 -19.08
CA ALA A 245 1.85 12.57 -20.30
C ALA A 245 1.56 13.95 -20.93
N LEU A 246 0.30 14.41 -20.89
CA LEU A 246 -0.16 15.59 -21.63
C LEU A 246 -0.29 16.85 -20.76
N VAL A 247 -0.65 16.69 -19.48
CA VAL A 247 -0.92 17.81 -18.56
C VAL A 247 -0.42 17.50 -17.15
N PRO A 248 0.90 17.26 -16.96
CA PRO A 248 1.46 16.87 -15.66
C PRO A 248 1.14 17.88 -14.55
N GLU A 249 1.09 19.18 -14.87
CA GLU A 249 0.78 20.29 -13.96
C GLU A 249 -0.60 20.17 -13.27
N ARG A 250 -1.55 19.47 -13.90
CA ARG A 250 -2.91 19.31 -13.36
C ARG A 250 -3.07 18.09 -12.48
N VAL A 251 -2.06 17.23 -12.38
CA VAL A 251 -2.17 16.00 -11.60
C VAL A 251 -1.70 16.29 -10.17
N PRO A 252 -2.62 16.43 -9.18
CA PRO A 252 -2.25 16.79 -7.83
C PRO A 252 -1.39 15.71 -7.20
N GLY A 253 -0.27 16.12 -6.59
CA GLY A 253 0.70 15.20 -5.99
C GLY A 253 1.58 14.47 -7.00
N LEU A 254 1.51 14.82 -8.30
CA LEU A 254 2.63 14.64 -9.22
C LEU A 254 3.64 15.74 -8.92
N MET A 255 4.91 15.37 -8.74
CA MET A 255 5.91 16.27 -8.18
C MET A 255 6.34 17.33 -9.20
N THR A 256 5.68 18.47 -9.22
CA THR A 256 6.22 19.70 -9.79
C THR A 256 7.32 20.19 -8.85
N ALA A 257 8.56 20.26 -9.33
CA ALA A 257 9.67 20.89 -8.62
C ALA A 257 9.45 22.40 -8.37
N ASP A 258 8.37 22.97 -8.91
CA ASP A 258 8.04 24.39 -8.80
C ASP A 258 7.06 24.64 -7.64
N ALA A 259 7.46 24.32 -6.43
CA ALA A 259 7.08 25.19 -5.32
C ALA A 259 8.14 26.28 -5.28
N PRO A 260 7.88 27.51 -5.80
CA PRO A 260 8.75 28.61 -5.47
C PRO A 260 8.78 28.68 -3.94
N MET A 261 9.97 28.47 -3.37
CA MET A 261 10.25 28.89 -2.01
C MET A 261 9.81 30.34 -1.93
N HIS A 262 8.61 30.58 -1.38
CA HIS A 262 8.30 31.89 -0.84
C HIS A 262 9.29 32.00 0.32
N LYS A 263 10.46 32.56 0.02
CA LYS A 263 11.35 33.16 1.00
C LYS A 263 10.48 34.17 1.71
N MET A 264 9.84 33.75 2.80
CA MET A 264 9.45 34.64 3.86
C MET A 264 10.78 35.10 4.45
N SER A 265 11.37 36.10 3.80
CA SER A 265 12.47 36.87 4.34
C SER A 265 12.02 37.40 5.70
N MET A 266 12.48 36.74 6.77
CA MET A 266 12.46 37.36 8.08
C MET A 266 13.43 38.56 8.03
N PRO A 267 13.02 39.75 8.46
CA PRO A 267 13.95 40.86 8.63
C PRO A 267 14.97 40.52 9.74
N PRO A 268 16.20 41.05 9.66
CA PRO A 268 17.23 40.73 10.62
C PRO A 268 16.88 41.44 11.94
N HIS A 269 16.43 40.69 12.94
CA HIS A 269 16.45 41.19 14.31
C HIS A 269 17.83 40.92 14.89
N SER A 270 18.56 42.03 14.99
CA SER A 270 19.88 42.20 15.55
C SER A 270 20.09 41.44 16.85
N LEU A 271 21.22 40.75 16.91
CA LEU A 271 21.91 40.40 18.15
C LEU A 271 22.08 41.65 19.01
N VAL A 272 21.40 41.72 20.16
CA VAL A 272 21.87 42.52 21.30
C VAL A 272 21.91 41.60 22.51
N VAL A 273 23.13 41.27 22.89
CA VAL A 273 23.50 40.65 24.15
C VAL A 273 23.61 41.73 25.23
N CYS A 274 23.25 41.34 26.45
CA CYS A 274 23.65 41.91 27.74
C CYS A 274 22.86 43.08 28.39
N SER A 275 22.40 42.76 29.60
CA SER A 275 22.60 43.49 30.86
C SER A 275 21.39 44.23 31.47
N THR A 276 20.98 43.68 32.62
CA THR A 276 20.55 44.34 33.86
C THR A 276 19.64 45.56 33.75
N HIS A 277 18.40 45.47 34.27
CA HIS A 277 18.04 46.14 35.53
C HIS A 277 16.64 45.76 36.04
N ILE A 278 16.59 45.81 37.36
CA ILE A 278 15.57 45.51 38.36
C ILE A 278 14.41 46.55 38.42
N PHE A 279 13.25 46.10 38.92
CA PHE A 279 12.17 46.79 39.68
C PHE A 279 10.79 47.13 39.03
N ALA A 280 9.77 46.60 39.72
CA ALA A 280 8.44 47.16 40.02
C ALA A 280 7.24 47.11 39.02
N SER A 281 6.29 46.26 39.42
CA SER A 281 4.93 46.64 39.88
C SER A 281 3.74 46.54 38.90
N SER A 282 2.81 45.68 39.34
CA SER A 282 1.35 45.90 39.38
C SER A 282 0.46 45.59 38.15
N SER A 283 -0.33 44.52 38.35
CA SER A 283 -1.80 44.44 38.21
C SER A 283 -2.45 43.71 37.02
N ARG A 284 -3.03 42.55 37.39
CA ARG A 284 -4.28 41.87 36.95
C ARG A 284 -4.34 41.10 35.59
N PRO A 285 -4.83 39.84 35.60
CA PRO A 285 -5.41 39.13 34.44
C PRO A 285 -6.94 39.45 34.35
N PRO A 286 -7.78 38.93 33.42
CA PRO A 286 -7.62 37.79 32.50
C PRO A 286 -8.16 38.02 31.05
N ALA A 287 -8.05 36.99 30.19
CA ALA A 287 -9.11 36.47 29.31
C ALA A 287 -8.58 35.90 27.97
N ASP A 288 -8.69 34.57 27.87
CA ASP A 288 -9.07 33.80 26.69
C ASP A 288 -8.73 34.35 25.29
N ARG A 289 -7.65 33.84 24.71
CA ARG A 289 -7.52 33.77 23.25
C ARG A 289 -7.27 32.33 22.81
N LYS A 290 -8.32 31.75 22.24
CA LYS A 290 -8.45 30.38 21.76
C LYS A 290 -7.26 29.93 20.93
N MET A 291 -6.72 28.78 21.31
CA MET A 291 -5.81 27.95 20.54
C MET A 291 -6.55 27.44 19.30
N GLN A 292 -6.35 28.08 18.15
CA GLN A 292 -6.72 27.51 16.86
C GLN A 292 -5.73 26.38 16.56
N VAL A 293 -6.09 25.17 16.96
CA VAL A 293 -5.55 23.94 16.41
C VAL A 293 -5.93 23.91 14.93
N ALA A 294 -4.98 24.21 14.06
CA ALA A 294 -5.07 23.94 12.63
C ALA A 294 -5.12 22.42 12.43
N SER A 295 -6.31 21.87 12.59
CA SER A 295 -6.63 20.46 12.40
C SER A 295 -6.57 20.15 10.90
N SER A 296 -5.41 19.62 10.51
CA SER A 296 -5.16 18.67 9.41
C SER A 296 -6.41 18.24 8.62
N ARG A 297 -6.59 18.82 7.42
CA ARG A 297 -7.48 18.27 6.39
C ARG A 297 -7.02 16.89 5.90
N ASN A 298 -5.76 16.52 6.11
CA ASN A 298 -5.20 15.24 5.66
C ASN A 298 -5.57 14.06 6.60
N SER A 299 -5.82 14.32 7.88
CA SER A 299 -6.21 13.28 8.85
C SER A 299 -7.64 12.79 8.63
N VAL A 300 -8.53 13.64 8.09
CA VAL A 300 -9.94 13.32 7.83
C VAL A 300 -10.08 12.40 6.62
N VAL A 301 -9.25 12.56 5.59
CA VAL A 301 -9.24 11.71 4.39
C VAL A 301 -8.74 10.29 4.70
N GLY A 302 -7.73 10.18 5.58
CA GLY A 302 -7.25 8.89 6.08
C GLY A 302 -8.34 8.14 6.84
N ALA A 303 -8.97 8.77 7.83
CA ALA A 303 -10.03 8.14 8.64
C ALA A 303 -11.26 7.71 7.81
N ALA A 304 -11.63 8.48 6.78
CA ALA A 304 -12.71 8.14 5.86
C ALA A 304 -12.36 6.90 5.01
N SER A 305 -11.14 6.82 4.50
CA SER A 305 -10.65 5.69 3.70
C SER A 305 -10.55 4.39 4.53
N PHE A 306 -10.15 4.49 5.80
CA PHE A 306 -10.12 3.35 6.74
C PHE A 306 -11.52 2.81 7.07
N LYS A 307 -12.50 3.69 7.31
CA LYS A 307 -13.90 3.28 7.54
C LYS A 307 -14.52 2.66 6.29
N LEU A 308 -14.20 3.20 5.11
CA LEU A 308 -14.67 2.66 3.83
C LEU A 308 -14.09 1.26 3.56
N PHE A 309 -12.79 1.05 3.84
CA PHE A 309 -12.15 -0.25 3.66
C PHE A 309 -12.75 -1.33 4.56
N GLY A 310 -12.97 -1.03 5.84
CA GLY A 310 -13.64 -1.93 6.77
C GLY A 310 -15.09 -2.25 6.38
N ALA A 311 -15.86 -1.22 5.99
CA ALA A 311 -17.26 -1.38 5.59
C ALA A 311 -17.42 -2.15 4.27
N VAL A 312 -16.56 -1.89 3.28
CA VAL A 312 -16.56 -2.59 1.98
C VAL A 312 -16.12 -4.04 2.16
N ALA A 313 -15.09 -4.33 2.97
CA ALA A 313 -14.66 -5.70 3.24
C ALA A 313 -15.75 -6.54 3.92
N VAL A 314 -16.45 -5.98 4.90
CA VAL A 314 -17.57 -6.65 5.59
C VAL A 314 -18.78 -6.84 4.64
N ARG A 315 -19.09 -5.86 3.80
CA ARG A 315 -20.22 -5.91 2.87
C ARG A 315 -19.98 -6.86 1.69
N LEU A 316 -18.75 -6.98 1.21
CA LEU A 316 -18.37 -7.91 0.14
C LEU A 316 -18.38 -9.38 0.61
N TYR A 317 -18.01 -9.65 1.86
CA TYR A 317 -18.15 -10.99 2.45
C TYR A 317 -19.61 -11.46 2.53
N SER A 318 -20.53 -10.55 2.91
CA SER A 318 -21.97 -10.84 2.88
C SER A 318 -22.48 -11.19 1.48
N SER A 319 -21.81 -10.75 0.41
CA SER A 319 -22.22 -11.03 -0.96
C SER A 319 -21.54 -12.26 -1.57
N SER A 320 -20.33 -12.63 -1.12
CA SER A 320 -19.58 -13.80 -1.63
C SER A 320 -19.96 -15.11 -0.96
N ALA A 321 -20.70 -15.08 0.14
CA ALA A 321 -21.19 -16.26 0.85
C ALA A 321 -22.50 -16.83 0.28
N ARG A 322 -22.90 -16.43 -0.95
CA ARG A 322 -24.00 -17.08 -1.65
C ARG A 322 -23.50 -18.39 -2.26
N PRO A 323 -23.97 -19.56 -1.80
CA PRO A 323 -23.82 -20.76 -2.61
C PRO A 323 -24.63 -20.57 -3.90
N VAL A 324 -24.02 -20.92 -5.03
CA VAL A 324 -24.77 -21.41 -6.20
C VAL A 324 -25.21 -22.83 -5.87
#